data_AF-A0A9P0G6W8-F1
#
_entry.id   AF-A0A9P0G6W8-F1
#
_cell.length_a   1.000
_cell.length_b   1.000
_cell.length_c   1.000
_cell.angle_alpha   90.00
_cell.angle_beta   90.00
_cell.angle_gamma   90.00
#
_symmetry.space_group_name_H-M   'P 1'
#
loop_
_entity.id
_entity.type
_entity.pdbx_description
1 polymer ?
#
loop_
_entity_poly.entity_id
_entity_poly.type
_entity_poly.pdbx_seq_one_letter_code
_entity_poly.pdbx_strand_id
1 'polypeptide(L)'
;MEENMIEIQLTYEGNEFTTFVNQCFYDVLRKDPTTLQNYAELVYNKEHMNRNDVNEDKENDKFYWSEASVKLLLDKRLSMEKDFIQPKCSKKKIVEQNCNGLK
;
A
#
# COMPACT_ATOMS: atom_id res chain seq x y z
N MET A 1 5.31 -0.93 -17.64
CA MET A 1 4.77 -2.11 -16.93
C MET A 1 3.34 -1.74 -16.61
N GLU A 2 2.37 -2.41 -17.22
CA GLU A 2 0.97 -2.27 -16.82
C GLU A 2 0.84 -2.83 -15.40
N GLU A 3 0.33 -2.03 -14.48
CA GLU A 3 0.09 -2.47 -13.12
C GLU A 3 -1.06 -3.50 -13.17
N ASN A 4 -0.75 -4.76 -12.89
CA ASN A 4 -1.75 -5.84 -12.79
C ASN A 4 -2.70 -5.55 -11.62
N MET A 5 -3.73 -4.76 -11.90
CA MET A 5 -4.83 -4.44 -11.01
C MET A 5 -5.88 -5.54 -11.13
N ILE A 6 -6.34 -6.03 -10.00
CA ILE A 6 -7.42 -7.00 -9.90
C ILE A 6 -8.59 -6.39 -9.12
N GLU A 7 -9.79 -6.72 -9.55
CA GLU A 7 -11.01 -6.37 -8.84
C GLU A 7 -11.26 -7.39 -7.73
N ILE A 8 -11.53 -6.90 -6.52
CA ILE A 8 -11.84 -7.73 -5.37
C ILE A 8 -13.15 -7.28 -4.73
N GLN A 9 -13.92 -8.24 -4.25
CA GLN A 9 -15.13 -7.99 -3.46
C GLN A 9 -14.80 -7.96 -1.98
N LEU A 10 -15.33 -6.97 -1.28
CA LEU A 10 -15.15 -6.76 0.15
C LEU A 10 -16.51 -6.59 0.82
N THR A 11 -16.57 -6.96 2.08
CA THR A 11 -17.75 -6.80 2.93
C THR A 11 -17.36 -6.11 4.22
N TYR A 12 -18.01 -5.00 4.55
CA TYR A 12 -17.82 -4.28 5.81
C TYR A 12 -19.17 -3.79 6.34
N GLU A 13 -19.46 -4.06 7.62
CA GLU A 13 -20.74 -3.72 8.29
C GLU A 13 -22.00 -4.17 7.52
N GLY A 14 -21.92 -5.31 6.81
CA GLY A 14 -23.03 -5.85 6.01
C GLY A 14 -23.20 -5.19 4.64
N ASN A 15 -22.32 -4.26 4.26
CA ASN A 15 -22.28 -3.66 2.92
C ASN A 15 -21.24 -4.39 2.07
N GLU A 16 -21.65 -4.82 0.87
CA GLU A 16 -20.76 -5.42 -0.13
C GLU A 16 -20.37 -4.37 -1.17
N PHE A 17 -19.08 -4.32 -1.51
CA PHE A 17 -18.55 -3.38 -2.50
C PHE A 17 -17.32 -3.96 -3.20
N THR A 18 -16.95 -3.39 -4.36
CA THR A 18 -15.77 -3.79 -5.11
C THR A 18 -14.69 -2.72 -5.07
N THR A 19 -13.43 -3.14 -5.15
CA THR A 19 -12.30 -2.23 -5.28
C THR A 19 -11.18 -2.86 -6.11
N PHE A 20 -10.28 -2.02 -6.62
CA PHE A 20 -9.15 -2.45 -7.44
C PHE A 20 -7.87 -2.40 -6.64
N VAL A 21 -7.13 -3.51 -6.63
CA VAL A 21 -5.84 -3.62 -5.95
C VAL A 21 -4.80 -4.22 -6.86
N ASN A 22 -3.54 -3.84 -6.67
CA ASN A 22 -2.43 -4.53 -7.32
C ASN A 22 -2.38 -6.00 -6.84
N GLN A 23 -2.07 -6.92 -7.76
CA GLN A 23 -1.93 -8.35 -7.47
C GLN A 23 -1.03 -8.64 -6.25
N CYS A 24 0.12 -7.96 -6.13
CA CYS A 24 1.04 -8.15 -5.00
C CYS A 24 0.40 -7.73 -3.67
N PHE A 25 -0.43 -6.68 -3.69
CA PHE A 25 -1.14 -6.22 -2.50
C PHE A 25 -2.27 -7.19 -2.13
N TYR A 26 -3.01 -7.69 -3.11
CA TYR A 26 -4.00 -8.74 -2.88
C TYR A 26 -3.39 -10.00 -2.25
N ASP A 27 -2.19 -10.39 -2.68
CA ASP A 27 -1.48 -11.52 -2.09
C ASP A 27 -1.13 -11.32 -0.60
N VAL A 28 -1.02 -10.07 -0.14
CA VAL A 28 -0.86 -9.74 1.28
C VAL A 28 -2.22 -9.76 1.98
N LEU A 29 -3.24 -9.15 1.38
CA LEU A 29 -4.59 -9.10 1.95
C LEU A 29 -5.17 -10.50 2.19
N ARG A 30 -4.96 -11.44 1.26
CA ARG A 30 -5.51 -12.81 1.38
C ARG A 30 -4.82 -13.69 2.42
N LYS A 31 -3.64 -13.31 2.92
CA LYS A 31 -2.87 -14.11 3.89
C LYS A 31 -3.41 -14.00 5.30
N ASP A 32 -4.11 -12.90 5.59
CA ASP A 32 -4.57 -12.60 6.94
C ASP A 32 -5.98 -11.98 6.90
N PRO A 33 -7.00 -12.66 7.48
CA PRO A 33 -8.36 -12.15 7.53
C PRO A 33 -8.48 -10.79 8.21
N THR A 34 -7.68 -10.52 9.24
CA THR A 34 -7.69 -9.23 9.94
C THR A 34 -7.21 -8.10 9.04
N THR A 35 -6.14 -8.33 8.28
CA THR A 35 -5.64 -7.37 7.28
C THR A 35 -6.68 -7.09 6.19
N LEU A 36 -7.39 -8.11 5.70
CA LEU A 36 -8.47 -7.94 4.72
C LEU A 36 -9.63 -7.10 5.29
N GLN A 37 -10.01 -7.35 6.53
CA GLN A 37 -11.11 -6.61 7.19
C GLN A 37 -10.73 -5.15 7.46
N ASN A 38 -9.51 -4.88 7.93
CA ASN A 38 -8.99 -3.51 8.09
C ASN A 38 -8.94 -2.77 6.75
N TYR A 39 -8.59 -3.47 5.67
CA TYR A 39 -8.60 -2.88 4.34
C TYR A 39 -10.03 -2.55 3.87
N ALA A 40 -10.99 -3.44 4.11
CA ALA A 40 -12.41 -3.19 3.82
C ALA A 40 -12.94 -1.97 4.59
N GLU A 41 -12.64 -1.86 5.88
CA GLU A 41 -12.98 -0.68 6.70
C GLU A 41 -12.40 0.61 6.10
N LEU A 42 -11.11 0.60 5.73
CA LEU A 42 -10.43 1.77 5.16
C LEU A 42 -11.06 2.23 3.85
N VAL A 43 -11.37 1.30 2.95
CA VAL A 43 -12.01 1.62 1.67
C VAL A 43 -13.42 2.15 1.90
N TYR A 44 -14.21 1.49 2.74
CA TYR A 44 -15.57 1.90 3.07
C TYR A 44 -15.61 3.31 3.69
N ASN A 45 -14.77 3.56 4.70
CA ASN A 45 -14.69 4.87 5.36
C ASN A 45 -14.24 5.95 4.39
N LYS A 46 -13.31 5.67 3.47
CA LYS A 46 -12.90 6.63 2.45
C LYS A 46 -14.05 7.02 1.51
N GLU A 47 -14.91 6.08 1.13
CA GLU A 47 -16.02 6.36 0.23
C GLU A 47 -17.22 7.02 0.93
N HIS A 48 -17.45 6.70 2.21
CA HIS A 48 -18.59 7.17 2.98
C HIS A 48 -18.33 8.43 3.82
N MET A 49 -17.12 8.64 4.36
CA MET A 49 -16.77 9.90 5.05
C MET A 49 -16.70 11.08 4.07
N ASN A 50 -16.38 10.82 2.80
CA ASN A 50 -16.32 11.85 1.76
C ASN A 50 -17.71 12.36 1.30
N ARG A 51 -18.82 11.78 1.80
CA ARG A 51 -20.19 12.21 1.47
C ARG A 51 -20.83 13.12 2.52
N ASN A 52 -20.25 13.22 3.72
CA ASN A 52 -20.82 14.03 4.80
C ASN A 52 -20.26 15.46 4.89
N ASP A 53 -19.24 15.81 4.09
CA ASP A 53 -18.74 17.18 3.94
C ASP A 53 -19.16 17.76 2.57
N VAL A 54 -20.47 17.98 2.41
CA VAL A 54 -20.94 19.05 1.52
C VAL A 54 -21.13 20.29 2.39
N ASN A 55 -20.02 20.91 2.76
CA ASN A 55 -19.98 22.34 3.03
C ASN A 55 -18.66 22.88 2.47
N GLU A 56 -18.81 23.76 1.49
CA GLU A 56 -17.75 24.59 0.90
C GLU A 56 -16.92 25.26 2.00
N ASP A 57 -15.61 25.02 2.02
CA ASP A 57 -14.59 26.05 1.78
C ASP A 57 -13.17 25.52 2.07
N LYS A 58 -12.29 25.68 1.08
CA LYS A 58 -10.88 26.07 1.19
C LYS A 58 -9.85 25.17 1.89
N GLU A 59 -8.82 24.87 1.09
CA GLU A 59 -7.40 24.80 1.48
C GLU A 59 -7.00 23.82 2.60
N ASN A 60 -6.31 22.75 2.20
CA ASN A 60 -5.54 21.84 3.06
C ASN A 60 -6.34 20.83 3.89
N ASP A 61 -7.05 19.92 3.21
CA ASP A 61 -7.28 18.58 3.78
C ASP A 61 -5.94 17.84 3.89
N LYS A 62 -5.18 18.18 4.93
CA LYS A 62 -4.11 17.34 5.42
C LYS A 62 -4.77 16.05 5.87
N PHE A 63 -4.57 14.99 5.09
CA PHE A 63 -4.85 13.63 5.51
C PHE A 63 -4.14 13.37 6.86
N TYR A 64 -4.90 13.41 7.96
CA TYR A 64 -4.37 13.14 9.29
C TYR A 64 -4.40 11.64 9.53
N TRP A 65 -3.21 11.04 9.60
CA TRP A 65 -3.09 9.66 10.06
C TRP A 65 -3.52 9.58 11.52
N SER A 66 -4.44 8.67 11.83
CA SER A 66 -4.76 8.37 13.23
C SER A 66 -3.52 7.82 13.94
N GLU A 67 -3.38 8.08 15.24
CA GLU A 67 -2.24 7.61 16.04
C GLU A 67 -2.08 6.08 15.96
N ALA A 68 -3.19 5.35 15.89
CA ALA A 68 -3.22 3.90 15.68
C ALA A 68 -2.64 3.50 14.31
N SER A 69 -3.01 4.20 13.24
CA SER A 69 -2.49 3.95 11.90
C SER A 69 -1.01 4.32 11.78
N VAL A 70 -0.56 5.40 12.42
CA VAL A 70 0.86 5.76 12.52
C VAL A 70 1.64 4.66 13.24
N LYS A 71 1.13 4.19 14.38
CA LYS A 71 1.76 3.13 15.16
C LYS A 71 1.87 1.83 14.38
N LEU A 72 0.79 1.42 13.70
CA LEU A 72 0.78 0.23 12.85
C LEU A 72 1.78 0.33 11.69
N LEU A 73 1.85 1.50 11.05
CA LEU A 73 2.83 1.79 9.99
C LEU A 73 4.27 1.71 10.50
N LEU A 74 4.55 2.29 11.66
CA LEU A 74 5.87 2.22 12.29
C LEU A 74 6.23 0.79 12.66
N ASP A 75 5.31 0.04 13.27
CA ASP A 75 5.53 -1.35 13.66
C ASP A 75 5.80 -2.24 12.44
N LYS A 76 5.03 -2.07 11.35
CA LYS A 76 5.28 -2.78 10.09
C LYS A 76 6.60 -2.36 9.45
N ARG A 77 6.92 -1.06 9.44
CA ARG A 77 8.19 -0.56 8.88
C ARG A 77 9.40 -1.10 9.65
N LEU A 78 9.34 -1.13 10.98
CA LEU A 78 10.38 -1.69 11.84
C LEU A 78 10.48 -3.21 11.65
N SER A 79 9.34 -3.89 11.50
CA SER A 79 9.31 -5.33 11.22
C SER A 79 9.96 -5.68 9.87
N MET A 80 9.76 -4.82 8.86
CA MET A 80 10.32 -4.98 7.52
C MET A 80 11.70 -4.33 7.34
N GLU A 81 12.28 -3.72 8.38
CA GLU A 81 13.54 -3.00 8.30
C GLU A 81 14.68 -3.89 7.75
N LYS A 82 14.68 -5.18 8.11
CA LYS A 82 15.64 -6.17 7.61
C LYS A 82 15.51 -6.46 6.11
N ASP A 83 14.32 -6.28 5.54
CA ASP A 83 14.03 -6.49 4.12
C ASP A 83 14.40 -5.26 3.27
N PHE A 84 14.39 -4.06 3.87
CA PHE A 84 14.79 -2.80 3.22
C PHE A 84 16.29 -2.47 3.38
N ILE A 85 17.00 -3.08 4.35
CA ILE A 85 18.44 -2.83 4.62
C ILE A 85 19.40 -3.55 3.65
N GLN A 86 18.92 -4.32 2.66
CA GLN A 86 19.81 -4.77 1.58
C GLN A 86 19.75 -3.85 0.35
N PRO A 87 20.72 -2.94 0.16
CA PRO A 87 21.11 -2.53 -1.17
C PRO A 87 21.79 -3.73 -1.84
N LYS A 88 21.02 -4.60 -2.51
CA LYS A 88 21.60 -5.50 -3.53
C LYS A 88 21.92 -4.68 -4.77
N CYS A 89 23.03 -3.94 -4.70
CA CYS A 89 24.06 -3.86 -5.72
C CYS A 89 25.03 -2.73 -5.36
N SER A 90 26.26 -3.13 -5.07
CA SER A 90 27.45 -2.30 -4.91
C SER A 90 27.59 -1.22 -5.98
N LYS A 91 27.76 0.04 -5.56
CA LYS A 91 28.10 1.22 -6.39
C LYS A 91 29.45 1.14 -7.16
N LYS A 92 30.09 -0.02 -7.32
CA LYS A 92 31.36 -0.17 -8.08
C LYS A 92 31.50 -1.57 -8.70
N LYS A 93 30.75 -1.86 -9.77
CA LYS A 93 31.17 -2.87 -10.78
C LYS A 93 30.46 -2.79 -12.14
N ILE A 94 29.88 -1.65 -12.50
CA ILE A 94 29.23 -1.45 -13.81
C ILE A 94 30.21 -0.90 -14.87
N VAL A 95 31.43 -0.46 -14.51
CA VAL A 95 32.39 0.12 -15.50
C VAL A 95 33.48 -0.85 -15.96
N GLU A 96 33.68 -2.00 -15.33
CA GLU A 96 34.85 -2.86 -15.61
C GLU A 96 34.53 -4.23 -16.26
N GLN A 97 33.27 -4.51 -16.56
CA GLN A 97 32.89 -5.74 -17.30
C GLN A 97 32.45 -5.49 -18.75
N ASN A 98 32.33 -4.23 -19.19
CA ASN A 98 32.01 -3.91 -20.59
C ASN A 98 33.25 -3.70 -21.49
N CYS A 99 34.47 -3.89 -20.98
CA CYS A 99 35.70 -3.70 -21.77
C CYS A 99 36.57 -4.95 -21.98
N ASN A 100 36.18 -6.15 -21.54
CA ASN A 100 37.01 -7.37 -21.71
C ASN A 100 36.29 -8.56 -22.36
N GLY A 101 35.19 -8.30 -23.09
CA GLY A 101 34.40 -9.33 -23.77
C GLY A 101 34.41 -9.31 -25.30
N LEU A 102 35.18 -8.42 -25.93
CA LEU A 102 35.38 -8.41 -27.39
C LEU A 102 36.87 -8.67 -27.67
N LYS A 103 37.22 -9.95 -27.63
CA LYS A 103 38.31 -10.48 -28.46
C LYS A 103 37.75 -10.76 -29.85
#